data_AF-A0A8J6WQH1-F1
#
_entry.id   AF-A0A8J6WQH1-F1
#
_cell.length_a   1.000
_cell.length_b   1.000
_cell.length_c   1.000
_cell.angle_alpha   90.00
_cell.angle_beta   90.00
_cell.angle_gamma   90.00
#
_symmetry.space_group_name_H-M   'P 1'
#
loop_
_entity.id
_entity.type
_entity.pdbx_description
1 polymer ?
#
loop_
_entity_poly.entity_id
_entity_poly.type
_entity_poly.pdbx_seq_one_letter_code
_entity_poly.pdbx_strand_id
1 'polypeptide(L)' 'MNWEVCVQYANGSKRVLRSYKNRETALKCIDTIYSIQGYPMHLAYVVRQTPMPALQYA' A
#
# COMPACT_ATOMS: atom_id res chain seq x y z
N MET A 1 -9.49 -0.30 -12.81
CA MET A 1 -9.37 -0.72 -11.40
C MET A 1 -8.20 0.02 -10.81
N ASN A 2 -8.41 0.68 -9.67
CA ASN A 2 -7.31 1.35 -8.99
C ASN A 2 -6.71 0.38 -7.96
N TRP A 3 -5.41 0.50 -7.75
CA TRP A 3 -4.61 -0.33 -6.87
C TRP A 3 -3.98 0.57 -5.83
N GLU A 4 -4.17 0.30 -4.55
CA GLU A 4 -3.63 1.12 -3.48
C GLU A 4 -2.59 0.34 -2.71
N VAL A 5 -1.46 0.99 -2.47
CA VAL A 5 -0.43 0.50 -1.56
C VAL A 5 -0.77 1.03 -0.18
N CYS A 6 -1.13 0.12 0.71
CA CYS A 6 -1.33 0.40 2.13
C CYS A 6 -0.13 -0.11 2.91
N VAL A 7 0.32 0.65 3.89
CA VAL A 7 1.24 0.18 4.91
C VAL A 7 0.45 -0.16 6.17
N GLN A 8 0.71 -1.34 6.71
CA GLN A 8 0.24 -1.78 8.01
C GLN A 8 1.42 -1.74 8.97
N TYR A 9 1.30 -0.92 9.98
CA TYR A 9 2.26 -0.81 11.07
C TYR A 9 1.96 -1.89 12.12
N ALA A 10 2.99 -2.36 12.82
CA ALA A 10 2.84 -3.30 13.93
C ALA A 10 1.92 -2.80 15.06
N ASN A 11 1.69 -1.49 15.17
CA ASN A 11 0.74 -0.93 16.14
C ASN A 11 -0.75 -1.13 15.75
N GLY A 12 -1.03 -1.79 14.63
CA GLY A 12 -2.38 -2.02 14.10
C GLY A 12 -2.90 -0.92 13.16
N SER A 13 -2.21 0.22 13.05
CA SER A 13 -2.56 1.30 12.14
C SER A 13 -2.32 0.91 10.69
N LYS A 14 -3.27 1.24 9.83
CA LYS A 14 -3.17 1.08 8.37
C LYS A 14 -3.22 2.46 7.73
N ARG A 15 -2.31 2.72 6.80
CA ARG A 15 -2.26 3.99 6.06
C ARG A 15 -2.13 3.74 4.57
N VAL A 16 -2.93 4.42 3.77
CA VAL A 16 -2.75 4.44 2.31
C VAL A 16 -1.55 5.33 2.00
N LEU A 17 -0.54 4.76 1.35
CA LEU A 17 0.63 5.51 0.88
C LEU A 17 0.35 6.15 -0.46
N ARG A 18 -0.04 5.33 -1.44
CA ARG A 18 -0.24 5.74 -2.84
C ARG A 18 -1.26 4.87 -3.53
N SER A 19 -1.94 5.49 -4.48
CA SER A 19 -2.90 4.84 -5.38
C SER A 19 -2.33 4.85 -6.80
N TYR A 20 -2.39 3.71 -7.47
CA TYR A 20 -1.89 3.44 -8.81
C TYR A 20 -3.03 2.92 -9.68
N LYS A 21 -2.97 3.14 -11.00
CA LYS A 21 -3.89 2.48 -11.94
C LYS A 21 -3.45 1.05 -12.29
N ASN A 22 -2.16 0.74 -12.13
CA ASN A 22 -1.56 -0.53 -12.54
C ASN A 22 -1.07 -1.33 -11.33
N ARG A 23 -1.41 -2.62 -11.30
CA ARG A 23 -1.00 -3.56 -10.24
C ARG A 23 0.52 -3.72 -10.18
N GLU A 24 1.17 -3.89 -11.32
CA GLU A 24 2.62 -4.07 -11.41
C GLU A 24 3.38 -2.87 -10.83
N THR A 25 2.93 -1.65 -11.10
CA THR A 25 3.55 -0.45 -10.54
C THR A 25 3.41 -0.40 -9.03
N ALA A 26 2.25 -0.81 -8.49
CA ALA A 26 2.04 -0.90 -7.04
C ALA A 26 2.98 -1.94 -6.39
N LEU A 27 3.13 -3.13 -7.00
CA LEU A 27 4.03 -4.18 -6.52
C LEU A 27 5.50 -3.75 -6.60
N LYS A 28 5.92 -3.16 -7.72
CA LYS A 28 7.29 -2.66 -7.91
C LYS A 28 7.62 -1.54 -6.92
N CYS A 29 6.64 -0.71 -6.56
CA CYS A 29 6.80 0.31 -5.54
C CYS A 29 7.03 -0.31 -4.15
N ILE A 30 6.30 -1.35 -3.78
CA ILE A 30 6.52 -2.09 -2.53
C ILE A 30 7.91 -2.71 -2.50
N ASP A 31 8.30 -3.39 -3.56
CA ASP A 31 9.62 -4.00 -3.70
C ASP A 31 10.74 -2.96 -3.55
N THR A 32 10.59 -1.80 -4.20
CA THR A 32 11.53 -0.67 -4.08
C THR A 32 11.58 -0.12 -2.65
N ILE A 33 10.44 -0.03 -1.95
CA ILE A 33 10.40 0.43 -0.56
C ILE A 33 11.14 -0.55 0.35
N TYR A 34 10.90 -1.85 0.18
CA TYR A 34 11.62 -2.89 0.91
C TYR A 34 13.13 -2.88 0.62
N SER A 35 13.52 -2.61 -0.63
CA SER A 35 14.92 -2.49 -1.04
C SER A 35 15.62 -1.28 -0.40
N ILE A 36 14.93 -0.13 -0.30
CA ILE A 36 15.50 1.11 0.25
C ILE A 36 15.51 1.12 1.79
N GLN A 37 14.43 0.69 2.44
CA GLN A 37 14.32 0.73 3.91
C GLN A 37 14.90 -0.50 4.60
N GLY A 38 15.29 -1.53 3.85
CA GLY A 38 15.49 -2.87 4.38
C GLY A 38 14.14 -3.51 4.73
N TYR A 39 14.10 -4.81 4.99
CA TYR A 39 12.87 -5.51 5.35
C TYR A 39 12.53 -5.27 6.84
N PRO A 40 11.66 -4.31 7.18
CA PRO A 40 11.41 -3.99 8.57
C PRO A 40 10.34 -4.97 9.05
N MET A 41 10.66 -5.85 9.99
CA MET A 41 9.69 -6.83 10.52
C MET A 41 8.42 -6.20 11.13
N HIS A 42 8.44 -4.89 11.40
CA HIS A 42 7.34 -4.13 12.00
C HIS A 42 6.45 -3.41 10.96
N LEU A 43 6.72 -3.57 9.65
CA LEU A 43 6.01 -2.90 8.56
C LEU A 43 5.61 -3.91 7.47
N ALA A 44 4.30 -4.04 7.23
CA ALA A 44 3.76 -4.85 6.15
C ALA A 44 3.15 -3.94 5.08
N TYR A 45 3.66 -4.00 3.85
CA TYR A 45 3.06 -3.30 2.71
C TYR A 45 2.12 -4.23 1.97
N VAL A 46 0.90 -3.76 1.71
CA VAL A 46 -0.18 -4.55 1.13
C VAL A 46 -0.75 -3.82 -0.07
N VAL A 47 -0.90 -4.52 -1.20
CA VAL A 47 -1.59 -4.00 -2.38
C VAL A 47 -3.05 -4.40 -2.30
N ARG A 48 -3.97 -3.43 -2.24
CA ARG A 48 -5.41 -3.67 -2.33
C ARG A 48 -5.97 -3.17 -3.66
N GLN A 49 -6.85 -3.95 -4.25
CA GLN A 49 -7.64 -3.48 -5.39
C GLN A 49 -8.80 -2.66 -4.84
N THR A 50 -8.92 -1.41 -5.27
CA THR A 50 -10.04 -0.54 -4.89
C THR A 50 -10.95 -0.31 -6.12
N PRO A 51 -12.19 -0.83 -6.09
CA PRO A 51 -13.22 -0.45 -7.05
C PRO A 51 -13.76 0.93 -6.63
N MET A 52 -13.19 1.99 -7.21
CA MET A 52 -13.50 3.41 -6.93
C MET A 52 -13.10 3.90 -5.53
N PRO A 53 -12.66 5.16 -5.36
CA PRO A 53 -12.60 5.77 -4.05
C PRO A 53 -14.05 5.93 -3.57
N ALA A 54 -14.59 4.93 -2.88
CA ALA A 54 -15.78 5.13 -2.09
C ALA A 54 -15.45 6.25 -1.11
N LEU A 55 -16.12 7.40 -1.30
CA LEU A 55 -16.26 8.47 -0.33
C LEU A 55 -16.12 7.91 1.08
N GLN A 56 -15.01 8.23 1.76
CA GLN A 56 -14.93 8.10 3.20
C GLN A 56 -15.68 9.33 3.76
N TYR A 57 -17.01 9.31 3.65
CA TYR A 57 -17.88 10.14 4.48
C TYR A 57 -18.20 9.33 5.73
N ALA A 58 -17.56 9.68 6.83
CA ALA A 58 -18.04 9.48 8.18
C ALA A 58 -17.41 10.56 9.06
#